data_AF-I3XAH1-F1
#
_entry.id   AF-I3XAH1-F1
#
_cell.length_a   1.000
_cell.length_b   1.000
_cell.length_c   1.000
_cell.angle_alpha   90.00
_cell.angle_beta   90.00
_cell.angle_gamma   90.00
#
_symmetry.space_group_name_H-M   'P 1'
#
loop_
_entity.id
_entity.type
_entity.pdbx_description
1 polymer ?
#
loop_
_entity_poly.entity_id
_entity_poly.type
_entity_poly.pdbx_seq_one_letter_code
_entity_poly.pdbx_strand_id
1 'polypeptide(L)'
;MSERRRMLDQGLTVVGTMRKVGGILVDHDLIAYAQDRGLVVRIDRQTDWGNPFRMTTETDRDLACDRFESYLRANPDLLARIPSLKGKLLLCWCHPRRCHGDTLAAVANEAAA
;
A
#
# COMPACT_ATOMS: atom_id res chain seq x y z
N MET A 1 6.75 -16.74 -10.76
CA MET A 1 6.05 -15.44 -10.89
C MET A 1 5.25 -15.24 -9.62
N SER A 2 5.47 -14.16 -8.84
CA SER A 2 4.74 -13.95 -7.59
C SER A 2 3.26 -13.67 -7.85
N GLU A 3 2.39 -14.05 -6.92
CA GLU A 3 0.95 -13.77 -6.97
C GLU A 3 0.68 -12.28 -7.16
N ARG A 4 1.37 -11.42 -6.39
CA ARG A 4 1.26 -9.97 -6.49
C ARG A 4 1.62 -9.41 -7.87
N ARG A 5 2.56 -10.05 -8.60
CA ARG A 5 2.84 -9.67 -9.99
C ARG A 5 1.68 -10.01 -10.92
N ARG A 6 1.07 -11.20 -10.76
CA ARG A 6 -0.13 -11.57 -11.54
C ARG A 6 -1.29 -10.62 -11.27
N MET A 7 -1.48 -10.21 -10.02
CA MET A 7 -2.49 -9.23 -9.64
C MET A 7 -2.26 -7.88 -10.34
N LEU A 8 -1.02 -7.38 -10.37
CA LEU A 8 -0.68 -6.17 -11.13
C LEU A 8 -0.99 -6.32 -12.62
N ASP A 9 -0.71 -7.49 -13.21
CA ASP A 9 -1.01 -7.78 -14.62
C ASP A 9 -2.52 -7.78 -14.91
N GLN A 10 -3.34 -8.07 -13.89
CA GLN A 10 -4.80 -7.99 -13.94
C GLN A 10 -5.35 -6.59 -13.60
N GLY A 11 -4.47 -5.59 -13.41
CA GLY A 11 -4.86 -4.24 -13.03
C GLY A 11 -5.28 -4.10 -11.57
N LEU A 12 -5.00 -5.08 -10.72
CA LEU A 12 -5.26 -5.00 -9.28
C LEU A 12 -4.14 -4.25 -8.57
N THR A 13 -4.52 -3.41 -7.61
CA THR A 13 -3.59 -2.75 -6.69
C THR A 13 -3.10 -3.73 -5.65
N VAL A 14 -1.80 -3.73 -5.36
CA VAL A 14 -1.17 -4.61 -4.36
C VAL A 14 -0.21 -3.83 -3.46
N VAL A 15 0.04 -4.37 -2.27
CA VAL A 15 0.99 -3.78 -1.31
C VAL A 15 2.34 -4.50 -1.39
N GLY A 16 3.41 -3.71 -1.35
CA GLY A 16 4.79 -4.18 -1.27
C GLY A 16 5.55 -3.54 -0.11
N THR A 17 6.64 -4.19 0.29
CA THR A 17 7.52 -3.72 1.36
C THR A 17 8.84 -3.18 0.83
N MET A 18 9.27 -2.04 1.36
CA MET A 18 10.60 -1.48 1.12
C MET A 18 11.66 -1.98 2.12
N ARG A 19 11.28 -2.89 3.04
CA ARG A 19 12.24 -3.48 4.00
C ARG A 19 13.36 -4.21 3.28
N LYS A 20 14.53 -4.20 3.91
CA LYS A 20 15.71 -4.92 3.45
C LYS A 20 16.08 -6.03 4.42
N VAL A 21 16.51 -7.17 3.89
CA VAL A 21 17.14 -8.28 4.64
C VAL A 21 18.50 -8.53 4.00
N GLY A 22 19.58 -8.47 4.78
CA GLY A 22 20.94 -8.59 4.25
C GLY A 22 21.29 -7.52 3.19
N GLY A 23 20.69 -6.32 3.27
CA GLY A 23 20.90 -5.23 2.31
C GLY A 23 20.04 -5.30 1.04
N ILE A 24 19.31 -6.41 0.81
CA ILE A 24 18.47 -6.63 -0.36
C ILE A 24 17.02 -6.33 -0.02
N LEU A 25 16.30 -5.63 -0.92
CA LEU A 25 14.86 -5.40 -0.77
C LEU A 25 14.10 -6.74 -0.75
N VAL A 26 13.22 -6.93 0.23
CA VAL A 26 12.43 -8.17 0.33
C VAL A 26 11.57 -8.37 -0.93
N ASP A 27 10.97 -7.30 -1.44
CA ASP A 27 10.16 -7.32 -2.66
C ASP A 27 10.95 -6.87 -3.90
N HIS A 28 12.28 -7.09 -3.95
CA HIS A 28 13.17 -6.64 -5.03
C HIS A 28 12.57 -6.84 -6.43
N ASP A 29 12.18 -8.07 -6.78
CA ASP A 29 11.71 -8.40 -8.13
C ASP A 29 10.34 -7.77 -8.44
N LEU A 30 9.47 -7.66 -7.44
CA LEU A 30 8.15 -7.02 -7.60
C LEU A 30 8.31 -5.50 -7.76
N ILE A 31 9.22 -4.90 -7.01
CA ILE A 31 9.55 -3.47 -7.10
C ILE A 31 10.15 -3.17 -8.47
N ALA A 32 11.17 -3.92 -8.91
CA ALA A 32 11.76 -3.74 -10.24
C ALA A 32 10.70 -3.89 -11.35
N TYR A 33 9.86 -4.94 -11.25
CA TYR A 33 8.77 -5.18 -12.19
C TYR A 33 7.81 -3.98 -12.34
N ALA A 34 7.40 -3.41 -11.21
CA ALA A 34 6.47 -2.28 -11.17
C ALA A 34 7.15 -0.95 -11.54
N GLN A 35 8.43 -0.77 -11.20
CA GLN A 35 9.21 0.43 -11.54
C GLN A 35 9.37 0.58 -13.05
N ASP A 36 9.75 -0.50 -13.74
CA ASP A 36 9.90 -0.52 -15.21
C ASP A 36 8.61 -0.15 -15.96
N ARG A 37 7.45 -0.22 -15.28
CA ARG A 37 6.12 0.07 -15.82
C ARG A 37 5.51 1.37 -15.28
N GLY A 38 6.22 2.12 -14.44
CA GLY A 38 5.68 3.33 -13.81
C GLY A 38 4.47 3.06 -12.90
N LEU A 39 4.45 1.89 -12.24
CA LEU A 39 3.34 1.45 -11.39
C LEU A 39 3.59 1.67 -9.89
N VAL A 40 4.76 2.17 -9.50
CA VAL A 40 5.11 2.34 -8.08
C VAL A 40 4.52 3.61 -7.49
N VAL A 41 3.86 3.47 -6.34
CA VAL A 41 3.41 4.58 -5.50
C VAL A 41 3.96 4.35 -4.09
N ARG A 42 4.71 5.31 -3.55
CA ARG A 42 5.07 5.30 -2.13
C ARG A 42 3.89 5.76 -1.30
N ILE A 43 3.60 5.04 -0.23
CA ILE A 43 2.49 5.34 0.69
C ILE A 43 2.99 5.51 2.14
N ASP A 44 4.26 5.85 2.31
CA ASP A 44 4.80 6.19 3.62
C ASP A 44 4.38 7.61 4.05
N ARG A 45 4.73 7.98 5.28
CA ARG A 45 4.32 9.24 5.91
C ARG A 45 4.85 10.51 5.24
N GLN A 46 5.71 10.40 4.23
CA GLN A 46 6.16 11.54 3.42
C GLN A 46 5.23 11.82 2.23
N THR A 47 4.11 11.11 2.13
CA THR A 47 3.14 11.22 1.03
C THR A 47 1.74 11.43 1.59
N ASP A 48 0.84 11.92 0.74
CA ASP A 48 -0.59 12.08 1.08
C ASP A 48 -1.28 10.74 1.42
N TRP A 49 -0.70 9.62 0.98
CA TRP A 49 -1.18 8.27 1.26
C TRP A 49 -0.64 7.67 2.57
N GLY A 50 0.17 8.44 3.29
CA GLY A 50 0.77 8.04 4.55
C GLY A 50 -0.24 7.92 5.69
N ASN A 51 -0.08 6.93 6.55
CA ASN A 51 -0.89 6.81 7.76
C ASN A 51 -0.50 7.91 8.78
N PRO A 52 -1.41 8.87 9.12
CA PRO A 52 -1.11 9.92 10.10
C PRO A 52 -1.05 9.37 11.53
N PHE A 53 -1.64 8.21 11.80
CA PHE A 53 -1.59 7.56 13.11
C PHE A 53 -0.26 6.82 13.27
N ARG A 54 0.51 7.23 14.28
CA ARG A 54 1.81 6.66 14.59
C ARG A 54 1.65 5.47 15.53
N MET A 55 2.45 4.44 15.27
CA MET A 55 2.67 3.33 16.20
C MET A 55 3.87 3.70 17.07
N THR A 56 3.76 3.49 18.38
CA THR A 56 4.89 3.57 19.30
C THR A 56 5.49 2.20 19.50
N THR A 57 4.64 1.17 19.56
CA THR A 57 5.03 -0.23 19.67
C THR A 57 4.29 -1.08 18.62
N GLU A 58 4.71 -2.34 18.46
CA GLU A 58 4.03 -3.26 17.53
C GLU A 58 2.59 -3.60 17.97
N THR A 59 2.25 -3.46 19.26
CA THR A 59 0.89 -3.69 19.76
C THR A 59 -0.11 -2.63 19.26
N ASP A 60 0.39 -1.45 18.84
CA ASP A 60 -0.43 -0.37 18.29
C ASP A 60 -0.85 -0.61 16.83
N ARG A 61 -0.31 -1.65 16.17
CA ARG A 61 -0.46 -1.87 14.73
C ARG A 61 -1.92 -1.90 14.30
N ASP A 62 -2.73 -2.66 15.03
CA ASP A 62 -4.13 -2.84 14.68
C ASP A 62 -4.90 -1.54 14.84
N LEU A 63 -4.75 -0.89 16.01
CA LEU A 63 -5.38 0.40 16.28
C LEU A 63 -4.98 1.47 15.26
N ALA A 64 -3.71 1.53 14.85
CA ALA A 64 -3.24 2.49 13.87
C ALA A 64 -3.81 2.23 12.46
N CYS A 65 -4.03 0.96 12.09
CA CYS A 65 -4.66 0.60 10.82
C CYS A 65 -6.17 0.85 10.86
N ASP A 66 -6.85 0.52 11.96
CA ASP A 66 -8.30 0.77 12.15
C ASP A 66 -8.61 2.27 12.09
N ARG A 67 -7.78 3.08 12.77
CA ARG A 67 -7.90 4.55 12.72
C ARG A 67 -7.65 5.09 11.32
N PHE A 68 -6.69 4.53 10.59
CA PHE A 68 -6.44 4.93 9.20
C PHE A 68 -7.64 4.62 8.30
N GLU A 69 -8.24 3.44 8.43
CA GLU A 69 -9.43 3.10 7.66
C GLU A 69 -10.58 4.06 7.95
N SER A 70 -10.82 4.35 9.23
CA SER A 70 -11.86 5.31 9.64
C SER A 70 -11.57 6.72 9.11
N TYR A 71 -10.31 7.17 9.17
CA TYR A 71 -9.85 8.45 8.62
C TYR A 71 -10.05 8.53 7.11
N LEU A 72 -9.69 7.47 6.37
CA LEU A 72 -9.88 7.41 4.93
C LEU A 72 -11.37 7.52 4.59
N ARG A 73 -12.23 6.72 5.24
CA ARG A 73 -13.68 6.72 4.99
C ARG A 73 -14.35 8.05 5.34
N ALA A 74 -13.82 8.76 6.34
CA ALA A 74 -14.31 10.07 6.76
C ALA A 74 -13.73 11.24 5.94
N ASN A 75 -12.84 10.99 4.97
CA ASN A 75 -12.19 12.01 4.15
C ASN A 75 -12.58 11.86 2.67
N PRO A 76 -13.67 12.52 2.21
CA PRO A 76 -14.15 12.43 0.84
C PRO A 76 -13.10 12.84 -0.21
N ASP A 77 -12.29 13.85 0.08
CA ASP A 77 -11.26 14.35 -0.85
C ASP A 77 -10.17 13.30 -1.07
N LEU A 78 -9.75 12.60 -0.01
CA LEU A 78 -8.78 11.52 -0.11
C LEU A 78 -9.38 10.29 -0.81
N LEU A 79 -10.63 9.94 -0.50
CA LEU A 79 -11.36 8.86 -1.20
C LEU A 79 -11.49 9.13 -2.71
N ALA A 80 -11.81 10.36 -3.10
CA ALA A 80 -11.94 10.73 -4.51
C ALA A 80 -10.64 10.54 -5.30
N ARG A 81 -9.49 10.53 -4.62
CA ARG A 81 -8.18 10.29 -5.23
C ARG A 81 -7.81 8.81 -5.33
N ILE A 82 -8.49 7.92 -4.59
CA ILE A 82 -8.17 6.48 -4.55
C ILE A 82 -8.15 5.81 -5.94
N PRO A 83 -9.02 6.15 -6.91
CA PRO A 83 -8.95 5.58 -8.24
C PRO A 83 -7.58 5.71 -8.92
N SER A 84 -6.79 6.73 -8.57
CA SER A 84 -5.41 6.89 -9.07
C SER A 84 -4.44 5.78 -8.64
N LEU A 85 -4.80 5.03 -7.59
CA LEU A 85 -4.02 3.91 -7.07
C LEU A 85 -4.36 2.58 -7.75
N LYS A 86 -5.37 2.51 -8.63
CA LYS A 86 -5.76 1.27 -9.31
C LYS A 86 -4.60 0.73 -10.15
N GLY A 87 -4.31 -0.57 -9.99
CA GLY A 87 -3.24 -1.25 -10.74
C GLY A 87 -1.83 -0.83 -10.35
N LYS A 88 -1.66 -0.20 -9.17
CA LYS A 88 -0.36 0.26 -8.66
C LYS A 88 0.21 -0.67 -7.59
N LEU A 89 1.53 -0.66 -7.47
CA LEU A 89 2.26 -1.24 -6.34
C LEU A 89 2.42 -0.18 -5.25
N LEU A 90 1.73 -0.36 -4.13
CA LEU A 90 1.78 0.54 -2.99
C LEU A 90 2.91 0.13 -2.04
N LEU A 91 3.94 0.97 -1.95
CA LEU A 91 5.13 0.68 -1.15
C LEU A 91 5.06 1.26 0.25
N CYS A 92 5.13 0.38 1.25
CA CYS A 92 5.16 0.72 2.66
C CYS A 92 6.33 0.02 3.38
N TRP A 93 6.58 0.41 4.62
CA TRP A 93 7.53 -0.24 5.52
C TRP A 93 6.87 -1.29 6.42
N CYS A 94 5.54 -1.32 6.51
CA CYS A 94 4.80 -2.17 7.44
C CYS A 94 4.54 -3.58 6.90
N HIS A 95 4.31 -3.71 5.60
CA HIS A 95 4.10 -4.99 4.92
C HIS A 95 5.31 -5.92 5.14
N PRO A 96 5.14 -7.25 5.32
CA PRO A 96 3.93 -8.07 5.14
C PRO A 96 2.99 -8.14 6.34
N ARG A 97 3.32 -7.50 7.47
CA ARG A 97 2.35 -7.35 8.56
C ARG A 97 1.25 -6.40 8.14
N ARG A 98 0.11 -6.47 8.85
CA ARG A 98 -1.03 -5.58 8.65
C ARG A 98 -0.57 -4.14 8.44
N CYS A 99 -1.02 -3.55 7.34
CA CYS A 99 -0.56 -2.29 6.81
C CYS A 99 -1.76 -1.43 6.41
N HIS A 100 -1.63 -0.11 6.56
CA HIS A 100 -2.65 0.82 6.06
C HIS A 100 -2.81 0.78 4.53
N GLY A 101 -1.75 0.35 3.83
CA GLY A 101 -1.79 0.07 2.40
C GLY A 101 -2.79 -1.01 2.02
N ASP A 102 -3.10 -1.93 2.93
CA ASP A 102 -4.09 -2.99 2.67
C ASP A 102 -5.49 -2.37 2.49
N THR A 103 -5.84 -1.37 3.32
CA THR A 103 -7.07 -0.58 3.17
C THR A 103 -7.08 0.20 1.86
N LEU A 104 -5.98 0.89 1.52
CA LEU A 104 -5.89 1.63 0.25
C LEU A 104 -6.08 0.71 -0.96
N ALA A 105 -5.43 -0.46 -0.95
CA ALA A 105 -5.53 -1.44 -2.02
C ALA A 105 -6.94 -2.05 -2.11
N ALA A 106 -7.59 -2.34 -0.98
CA ALA A 106 -8.96 -2.84 -0.94
C ALA A 106 -9.93 -1.84 -1.60
N VAL A 107 -9.94 -0.58 -1.15
CA VAL A 107 -10.84 0.44 -1.71
C VAL A 107 -10.53 0.72 -3.19
N ALA A 108 -9.24 0.78 -3.57
CA ALA A 108 -8.86 0.93 -4.97
C ALA A 108 -9.34 -0.24 -5.84
N ASN A 109 -9.36 -1.45 -5.28
CA ASN A 109 -9.79 -2.63 -6.01
C ASN A 109 -11.30 -2.79 -6.11
N GLU A 110 -12.04 -2.37 -5.08
CA GLU A 110 -13.51 -2.36 -5.04
C GLU A 110 -14.13 -1.34 -5.99
N ALA A 111 -13.49 -0.19 -6.19
CA ALA A 111 -13.97 0.88 -7.08
C ALA A 111 -14.02 0.49 -8.58
N ALA A 112 -13.62 -0.73 -8.94
CA ALA A 112 -13.57 -1.24 -10.31
C ALA A 112 -14.64 -2.32 -10.61
N ALA A 113 -15.68 -2.42 -9.78
CA ALA A 113 -16.86 -3.25 -10.03
C ALA A 113 -17.99 -2.46 -10.70
#